data_AF-A0A947UC77-F1
#
_entry.id   AF-A0A947UC77-F1
#
_cell.length_a   1.000
_cell.length_b   1.000
_cell.length_c   1.000
_cell.angle_alpha   90.00
_cell.angle_beta   90.00
_cell.angle_gamma   90.00
#
_symmetry.space_group_name_H-M   'P 1'
#
loop_
_entity.id
_entity.type
_entity.pdbx_description
1 polymer ?
#
loop_
_entity_poly.entity_id
_entity_poly.type
_entity_poly.pdbx_seq_one_letter_code
_entity_poly.pdbx_strand_id
1 'polypeptide(L)'
;SRSYLNIPNHQVAVKTGTTNDKRDNWTIGYTPGFLTAVWVGNNDNTPMSQVVSGITGASPIWNKIMTLLLQDQPDQTFTPPGNIVKINICTLTGQLACDNCPAKAEYFISGTEPKQHCSPEQIKTMLEDKAKKDQEERDKILTGATTLNP
;
A
#
# COMPACT_ATOMS: atom_id res chain seq x y z
N SER A 1 -0.99 -14.44 5.96
CA SER A 1 -1.64 -13.68 4.87
C SER A 1 -1.83 -14.60 3.67
N ARG A 2 -2.98 -14.57 2.96
CA ARG A 2 -3.24 -15.37 1.74
C ARG A 2 -3.03 -14.57 0.44
N SER A 3 -2.11 -13.61 0.43
CA SER A 3 -1.86 -12.73 -0.72
C SER A 3 -0.83 -13.34 -1.68
N TYR A 4 -1.08 -13.28 -3.00
CA TYR A 4 -0.08 -13.61 -4.03
C TYR A 4 1.13 -12.66 -4.02
N LEU A 5 1.02 -11.52 -3.33
CA LEU A 5 2.13 -10.56 -3.19
C LEU A 5 3.06 -10.90 -2.02
N ASN A 6 2.73 -11.94 -1.24
CA ASN A 6 3.53 -12.40 -0.12
C ASN A 6 4.31 -13.66 -0.51
N ILE A 7 5.63 -13.63 -0.32
CA ILE A 7 6.48 -14.82 -0.37
C ILE A 7 6.84 -15.20 1.07
N PRO A 8 6.44 -16.38 1.57
CA PRO A 8 6.77 -16.79 2.93
C PRO A 8 8.28 -16.76 3.20
N ASN A 9 8.68 -16.31 4.38
CA ASN A 9 10.07 -16.25 4.86
C ASN A 9 11.01 -15.34 4.04
N HIS A 10 10.50 -14.56 3.10
CA HIS A 10 11.30 -13.61 2.32
C HIS A 10 10.72 -12.20 2.36
N GLN A 11 11.58 -11.21 2.57
CA GLN A 11 11.20 -9.82 2.37
C GLN A 11 11.19 -9.49 0.87
N VAL A 12 10.03 -9.07 0.36
CA VAL A 12 9.85 -8.68 -1.04
C VAL A 12 9.23 -7.29 -1.14
N ALA A 13 9.64 -6.53 -2.14
CA ALA A 13 8.97 -5.30 -2.55
C ALA A 13 8.25 -5.56 -3.87
N VAL A 14 6.96 -5.25 -3.95
CA VAL A 14 6.14 -5.60 -5.11
C VAL A 14 5.08 -4.55 -5.37
N LYS A 15 4.85 -4.27 -6.66
CA LYS A 15 3.81 -3.37 -7.12
C LYS A 15 3.02 -4.02 -8.25
N THR A 16 1.70 -3.85 -8.17
CA THR A 16 0.75 -4.25 -9.19
C THR A 16 0.34 -3.07 -10.05
N GLY A 17 -0.04 -3.33 -11.29
CA GLY A 17 -0.57 -2.33 -12.22
C GLY A 17 -1.62 -2.94 -13.16
N THR A 18 -2.68 -2.17 -13.44
CA THR A 18 -3.72 -2.54 -14.41
C THR A 18 -4.07 -1.31 -15.22
N THR A 19 -4.16 -1.43 -16.55
CA THR A 19 -4.68 -0.33 -17.37
C THR A 19 -6.18 -0.19 -17.19
N ASN A 20 -6.72 1.03 -17.30
CA ASN A 20 -8.15 1.30 -17.10
C ASN A 20 -9.04 0.46 -18.04
N ASP A 21 -8.58 0.26 -19.27
CA ASP A 21 -9.26 -0.54 -20.30
C ASP A 21 -9.07 -2.06 -20.11
N LYS A 22 -8.39 -2.50 -19.03
CA LYS A 22 -8.10 -3.92 -18.73
C LYS A 22 -7.37 -4.66 -19.85
N ARG A 23 -6.50 -3.96 -20.58
CA ARG A 23 -5.66 -4.52 -21.65
C ARG A 23 -4.38 -5.12 -21.12
N ASP A 24 -3.90 -4.57 -20.01
CA ASP A 24 -2.62 -4.94 -19.41
C ASP A 24 -2.78 -5.22 -17.93
N ASN A 25 -2.11 -6.27 -17.48
CA ASN A 25 -1.94 -6.57 -16.08
C ASN A 25 -0.47 -6.82 -15.78
N TRP A 26 0.07 -6.08 -14.81
CA TRP A 26 1.47 -6.09 -14.43
C TRP A 26 1.62 -6.49 -12.98
N THR A 27 2.63 -7.32 -12.69
CA THR A 27 3.20 -7.46 -11.35
C THR A 27 4.71 -7.41 -11.46
N ILE A 28 5.29 -6.40 -10.82
CA ILE A 28 6.74 -6.19 -10.78
C ILE A 28 7.16 -6.21 -9.33
N GLY A 29 8.14 -7.03 -9.01
CA GLY A 29 8.64 -7.12 -7.65
C GLY A 29 10.06 -7.67 -7.58
N TYR A 30 10.71 -7.42 -6.46
CA TYR A 30 12.12 -7.69 -6.28
C TYR A 30 12.49 -8.02 -4.84
N THR A 31 13.64 -8.68 -4.72
CA THR A 31 14.51 -8.78 -3.53
C THR A 31 15.84 -8.09 -3.87
N PRO A 32 16.78 -7.90 -2.93
CA PRO A 32 18.09 -7.37 -3.28
C PRO A 32 18.84 -8.20 -4.34
N GLY A 33 18.60 -9.51 -4.42
CA GLY A 33 19.25 -10.40 -5.41
C GLY A 33 18.48 -10.64 -6.72
N PHE A 34 17.16 -10.45 -6.75
CA PHE A 34 16.33 -10.81 -7.91
C PHE A 34 15.28 -9.77 -8.23
N LEU A 35 15.05 -9.52 -9.52
CA LEU A 35 13.93 -8.75 -10.04
C LEU A 35 13.10 -9.62 -10.98
N THR A 36 11.78 -9.66 -10.77
CA THR A 36 10.83 -10.32 -11.66
C THR A 36 9.75 -9.33 -12.09
N ALA A 37 9.55 -9.23 -13.40
CA ALA A 37 8.47 -8.48 -14.01
C ALA A 37 7.59 -9.43 -14.83
N VAL A 38 6.30 -9.41 -14.56
CA VAL A 38 5.31 -10.22 -15.30
C VAL A 38 4.27 -9.29 -15.89
N TRP A 39 4.01 -9.50 -17.19
CA TRP A 39 2.90 -8.92 -17.91
C TRP A 39 1.95 -10.01 -18.38
N VAL A 40 0.65 -9.72 -18.33
CA VAL A 40 -0.41 -10.52 -18.94
C VAL A 40 -1.30 -9.57 -19.74
N GLY A 41 -1.54 -9.92 -21.01
CA GLY A 41 -2.39 -9.19 -21.94
C GLY A 41 -2.62 -9.99 -23.21
N ASN A 42 -3.56 -9.55 -24.04
CA ASN A 42 -3.75 -10.13 -25.37
C ASN A 42 -2.76 -9.50 -26.35
N ASN A 43 -2.11 -10.32 -27.17
CA ASN A 43 -1.10 -9.86 -28.14
C ASN A 43 -1.67 -8.93 -29.23
N ASP A 44 -2.99 -8.95 -29.44
CA ASP A 44 -3.71 -8.08 -30.37
C ASP A 44 -4.26 -6.80 -29.72
N ASN A 45 -3.84 -6.52 -28.48
CA ASN A 45 -4.26 -5.38 -27.66
C ASN A 45 -5.77 -5.36 -27.34
N THR A 46 -6.53 -6.43 -27.58
CA THR A 46 -7.94 -6.48 -27.17
C THR A 46 -8.05 -6.51 -25.63
N PRO A 47 -9.13 -5.95 -25.03
CA PRO A 47 -9.33 -6.04 -23.59
C PRO A 47 -9.41 -7.49 -23.11
N MET A 48 -8.80 -7.77 -21.96
CA MET A 48 -8.95 -9.07 -21.30
C MET A 48 -10.34 -9.19 -20.66
N SER A 49 -10.73 -10.40 -20.25
CA SER A 49 -12.01 -10.63 -19.57
C SER A 49 -12.14 -9.79 -18.29
N GLN A 50 -13.38 -9.50 -17.89
CA GLN A 50 -13.68 -8.58 -16.78
C GLN A 50 -13.13 -9.00 -15.41
N VAL A 51 -12.60 -10.23 -15.29
CA VAL A 51 -12.08 -10.84 -14.05
C VAL A 51 -10.62 -10.44 -13.75
N VAL A 52 -9.96 -9.72 -14.67
CA VAL A 52 -8.57 -9.26 -14.48
C VAL A 52 -8.54 -7.97 -13.65
N SER A 53 -7.76 -7.99 -12.57
CA SER A 53 -7.56 -6.93 -11.58
C SER A 53 -6.08 -6.84 -11.24
N GLY A 54 -5.62 -5.82 -10.51
CA GLY A 54 -4.20 -5.73 -10.15
C GLY A 54 -3.62 -6.95 -9.42
N ILE A 55 -4.47 -7.79 -8.81
CA ILE A 55 -4.05 -8.97 -8.03
C ILE A 55 -4.31 -10.29 -8.79
N THR A 56 -5.13 -10.26 -9.85
CA THR A 56 -5.49 -11.43 -10.66
C THR A 56 -4.81 -11.33 -12.03
N GLY A 57 -4.33 -12.44 -12.59
CA GLY A 57 -3.58 -12.44 -13.85
C GLY A 57 -2.07 -12.59 -13.64
N ALA A 58 -1.34 -11.48 -13.52
CA ALA A 58 0.13 -11.46 -13.42
C ALA A 58 0.66 -11.85 -12.02
N SER A 59 -0.04 -11.51 -10.93
CA SER A 59 0.47 -11.75 -9.58
C SER A 59 0.67 -13.23 -9.22
N PRO A 60 -0.23 -14.18 -9.59
CA PRO A 60 0.01 -15.60 -9.35
C PRO A 60 1.22 -16.15 -10.11
N ILE A 61 1.47 -15.67 -11.34
CA ILE A 61 2.63 -16.07 -12.13
C ILE A 61 3.92 -15.52 -11.50
N TRP A 62 3.92 -14.23 -11.12
CA TRP A 62 5.02 -13.60 -10.40
C TRP A 62 5.33 -14.34 -9.10
N ASN A 63 4.30 -14.69 -8.31
CA ASN A 63 4.46 -15.41 -7.05
C ASN A 63 5.14 -16.77 -7.25
N LYS A 64 4.70 -17.53 -8.25
CA LYS A 64 5.27 -18.84 -8.58
C LYS A 64 6.75 -18.72 -8.99
N ILE A 65 7.09 -17.73 -9.82
CA ILE A 65 8.47 -17.48 -10.23
C ILE A 65 9.34 -17.12 -9.03
N MET A 66 8.92 -16.14 -8.21
CA MET A 66 9.69 -15.70 -7.05
C MET A 66 9.83 -16.81 -6.01
N THR A 67 8.79 -17.62 -5.79
CA THR A 67 8.85 -18.78 -4.88
C THR A 67 9.91 -19.79 -5.33
N LEU A 68 9.99 -20.07 -6.64
CA LEU A 68 11.00 -20.97 -7.19
C LEU A 68 12.42 -20.36 -7.14
N LEU A 69 12.57 -19.07 -7.44
CA LEU A 69 13.87 -18.39 -7.38
C LEU A 69 14.45 -18.34 -5.96
N LEU A 70 13.58 -18.21 -4.95
CA LEU A 70 13.98 -17.98 -3.57
C LEU A 70 14.02 -19.25 -2.71
N GLN A 71 13.54 -20.40 -3.20
CA GLN A 71 13.38 -21.64 -2.43
C GLN A 71 14.62 -22.04 -1.60
N ASP A 72 15.81 -21.89 -2.17
CA ASP A 72 17.09 -22.26 -1.53
C ASP A 72 17.99 -21.04 -1.27
N GLN A 73 17.42 -19.85 -1.25
CA GLN A 73 18.14 -18.60 -0.98
C GLN A 73 17.94 -18.18 0.48
N PRO A 74 18.94 -17.57 1.14
CA PRO A 74 18.72 -16.92 2.42
C PRO A 74 17.81 -15.69 2.23
N ASP A 75 17.05 -15.34 3.27
CA ASP A 75 16.33 -14.07 3.28
C ASP A 75 17.31 -12.89 3.24
N GLN A 76 16.90 -11.82 2.55
CA GLN A 76 17.68 -10.61 2.39
C GLN A 76 16.80 -9.41 2.75
N THR A 77 17.29 -8.58 3.67
CA THR A 77 16.57 -7.39 4.10
C THR A 77 16.92 -6.16 3.26
N PHE A 78 15.98 -5.24 3.09
CA PHE A 78 16.27 -3.94 2.48
C PHE A 78 16.96 -3.01 3.49
N THR A 79 18.25 -2.71 3.27
CA THR A 79 18.99 -1.74 4.07
C THR A 79 18.77 -0.33 3.51
N PRO A 80 18.24 0.62 4.31
CA PRO A 80 18.15 2.02 3.90
C PRO A 80 19.55 2.58 3.57
N PRO A 81 19.70 3.38 2.49
CA PRO A 81 20.93 4.10 2.22
C PRO A 81 21.34 5.03 3.39
N GLY A 82 22.63 5.31 3.53
CA GLY A 82 23.17 6.05 4.69
C GLY A 82 22.68 7.49 4.86
N ASN A 83 22.08 8.09 3.82
CA ASN A 83 21.48 9.43 3.88
C ASN A 83 19.97 9.40 4.20
N ILE A 84 19.43 8.27 4.64
CA ILE A 84 18.04 8.13 5.03
C ILE A 84 17.92 8.16 6.57
N VAL A 85 17.08 9.05 7.08
CA VAL A 85 16.73 9.14 8.51
C VAL A 85 15.35 8.53 8.75
N LYS A 86 15.17 7.92 9.91
CA LYS A 86 13.88 7.37 10.35
C LYS A 86 13.37 8.19 11.53
N ILE A 87 12.21 8.84 11.36
CA ILE A 87 11.64 9.73 12.38
C ILE A 87 10.17 9.38 12.64
N ASN A 88 9.69 9.66 13.85
CA ASN A 88 8.29 9.49 14.20
C ASN A 88 7.49 10.72 13.78
N ILE A 89 6.56 10.53 12.84
CA ILE A 89 5.64 11.57 12.37
C ILE A 89 4.24 11.34 12.92
N CYS A 90 3.48 12.41 13.05
CA CYS A 90 2.05 12.37 13.29
C CYS A 90 1.32 11.92 12.03
N THR A 91 0.60 10.81 12.10
CA THR A 91 -0.12 10.24 10.93
C THR A 91 -1.23 11.13 10.37
N LEU A 92 -1.69 12.12 11.14
CA LEU A 92 -2.75 13.04 10.72
C LEU A 92 -2.19 14.26 9.97
N THR A 93 -1.02 14.77 10.37
CA THR A 93 -0.47 16.03 9.84
C THR A 93 0.78 15.85 8.99
N GLY A 94 1.47 14.71 9.10
CA GLY A 94 2.78 14.48 8.47
C GLY A 94 3.94 15.24 9.13
N GLN A 95 3.68 16.00 10.20
CA GLN A 95 4.69 16.72 10.99
C GLN A 95 5.36 15.81 12.02
N LEU A 96 6.40 16.30 12.70
CA LEU A 96 7.00 15.59 13.83
C LEU A 96 5.92 15.29 14.89
N ALA A 97 5.96 14.08 15.45
CA ALA A 97 4.96 13.64 16.41
C ALA A 97 4.89 14.56 17.65
N CYS A 98 3.69 14.70 18.19
CA CYS A 98 3.35 15.44 19.41
C CYS A 98 2.35 14.59 20.22
N ASP A 99 2.05 15.03 21.43
CA ASP A 99 1.10 14.35 22.29
C ASP A 99 -0.27 14.21 21.63
N ASN A 100 -0.93 13.08 21.90
CA ASN A 100 -2.25 12.72 21.40
C ASN A 100 -2.38 12.51 19.88
N CYS A 101 -1.30 12.61 19.10
CA CYS A 101 -1.32 12.14 17.71
C CYS A 101 -0.81 10.70 17.59
N PRO A 102 -1.52 9.80 16.87
CA PRO A 102 -0.98 8.51 16.50
C PRO A 102 0.30 8.68 15.68
N ALA A 103 1.42 8.23 16.23
CA ALA A 103 2.74 8.34 15.62
C ALA A 103 3.06 7.12 14.76
N LYS A 104 3.76 7.34 13.65
CA LYS A 104 4.33 6.29 12.81
C LYS A 104 5.76 6.65 12.46
N ALA A 105 6.66 5.66 12.51
CA ALA A 105 8.01 5.84 12.00
C ALA A 105 8.00 5.87 10.47
N GLU A 106 8.53 6.94 9.89
CA GLU A 106 8.70 7.11 8.44
C GLU A 106 10.14 7.44 8.08
N TYR A 107 10.51 7.12 6.83
CA TYR A 107 11.85 7.34 6.29
C TYR A 107 11.90 8.60 5.43
N PHE A 108 12.94 9.41 5.60
CA PHE A 108 13.17 10.65 4.86
C PHE A 108 14.61 10.72 4.37
N ILE A 109 14.84 11.44 3.27
CA ILE A 109 16.19 11.89 2.92
C ILE A 109 16.61 12.90 4.00
N SER A 110 17.81 12.75 4.53
CA SER A 110 18.37 13.65 5.54
C SER A 110 18.31 15.11 5.06
N GLY A 111 17.74 15.98 5.89
CA GLY A 111 17.49 17.39 5.61
C GLY A 111 16.12 17.72 5.01
N THR A 112 15.38 16.70 4.56
CA THR A 112 14.01 16.85 4.02
C THR A 112 12.92 16.48 5.01
N GLU A 113 13.29 15.91 6.15
CA GLU A 113 12.34 15.58 7.20
C GLU A 113 11.57 16.81 7.70
N PRO A 114 10.29 16.65 8.08
CA PRO A 114 9.52 17.73 8.71
C PRO A 114 10.28 18.29 9.92
N LYS A 115 10.30 19.62 10.02
CA LYS A 115 11.01 20.34 11.09
C LYS A 115 10.08 20.86 12.19
N GLN A 116 8.78 20.87 11.92
CA GLN A 116 7.76 21.36 12.85
C GLN A 116 7.09 20.16 13.52
N HIS A 117 6.78 20.30 14.81
CA HIS A 117 5.90 19.38 15.53
C HIS A 117 4.45 19.72 15.25
N CYS A 118 3.57 18.71 15.34
CA CYS A 118 2.15 18.97 15.43
C CYS A 118 1.79 19.71 16.73
N SER A 119 0.62 20.36 16.74
CA SER A 119 0.02 20.94 17.95
C SER A 119 -1.05 19.99 18.50
N PRO A 120 -1.02 19.66 19.80
CA PRO A 120 -2.06 18.84 20.43
C PRO A 120 -3.47 19.40 20.24
N GLU A 121 -3.63 20.73 20.23
CA GLU A 121 -4.90 21.42 20.01
C GLU A 121 -5.41 21.18 18.58
N GLN A 122 -4.53 21.31 17.57
CA GLN A 122 -4.86 21.00 16.19
C GLN A 122 -5.30 19.54 16.03
N ILE A 123 -4.59 18.62 16.69
CA ILE A 123 -4.91 17.18 16.64
C ILE A 123 -6.27 16.90 17.26
N LYS A 124 -6.58 17.53 18.39
CA LYS A 124 -7.90 17.42 19.02
C LYS A 124 -9.01 17.83 18.05
N THR A 125 -8.87 18.99 17.41
CA THR A 125 -9.84 19.47 16.42
C THR A 125 -9.99 18.50 15.25
N MET A 126 -8.89 18.01 14.68
CA MET A 126 -8.92 17.06 13.56
C MET A 126 -9.63 15.74 13.92
N LEU A 127 -9.41 15.24 15.13
CA LEU A 127 -10.07 14.02 15.62
C LEU A 127 -11.56 14.22 15.86
N GLU A 128 -11.96 15.36 16.43
CA GLU A 128 -13.37 15.72 16.61
C GLU A 128 -14.09 15.87 15.26
N ASP A 129 -13.46 16.52 14.28
CA ASP A 129 -14.03 16.69 12.94
C ASP A 129 -14.13 15.36 12.19
N LYS A 130 -13.13 14.48 12.34
CA LYS A 130 -13.19 13.12 11.79
C LYS A 130 -14.34 12.33 12.41
N ALA A 131 -14.49 12.37 13.73
CA ALA A 131 -15.58 11.66 14.42
C ALA A 131 -16.96 12.14 13.96
N LYS A 132 -17.14 13.45 13.75
CA LYS A 132 -18.38 14.02 13.19
C LYS A 132 -18.65 13.52 11.78
N LYS A 133 -17.65 13.54 10.89
CA LYS A 133 -17.80 13.03 9.51
C LYS A 133 -18.13 11.55 9.47
N ASP A 134 -17.44 10.74 10.28
CA ASP A 134 -17.69 9.30 10.37
C ASP A 134 -19.11 9.02 10.90
N GLN A 135 -19.61 9.82 11.83
CA GLN A 135 -20.99 9.74 12.32
C GLN A 135 -22.01 10.13 11.24
N GLU A 136 -21.80 11.24 10.54
CA GLU A 136 -22.66 11.68 9.44
C GLU A 136 -22.72 10.64 8.30
N GLU A 137 -21.59 10.01 7.97
CA GLU A 137 -21.53 8.96 6.96
C GLU A 137 -22.28 7.70 7.42
N ARG A 138 -22.14 7.30 8.68
CA ARG A 138 -22.91 6.19 9.27
C ARG A 138 -24.41 6.47 9.24
N ASP A 139 -24.83 7.68 9.61
CA ASP A 139 -26.24 8.07 9.61
C ASP A 139 -26.81 8.10 8.19
N LYS A 140 -26.04 8.54 7.19
CA LYS A 140 -26.41 8.45 5.77
C LYS A 140 -26.57 7.01 5.29
N ILE A 141 -25.68 6.11 5.69
CA ILE A 141 -25.77 4.68 5.34
C ILE A 141 -27.03 4.05 5.97
N LEU A 142 -27.29 4.33 7.24
CA LEU A 142 -28.46 3.78 7.95
C LEU A 142 -29.78 4.31 7.39
N THR A 143 -29.86 5.61 7.09
CA THR A 143 -31.06 6.21 6.48
C THR A 143 -31.27 5.73 5.03
N GLY A 144 -30.21 5.62 4.23
CA GLY A 144 -30.27 5.10 2.86
C GLY A 144 -30.62 3.61 2.78
N ALA A 145 -30.21 2.81 3.76
CA ALA A 145 -30.62 1.40 3.87
C ALA A 145 -32.11 1.25 4.25
N THR A 146 -32.70 2.26 4.91
CA THR A 146 -34.12 2.24 5.32
C THR A 146 -35.07 2.54 4.16
N THR A 147 -34.61 3.19 3.09
CA THR A 147 -35.43 3.53 1.90
C THR A 147 -35.57 2.42 0.85
N LEU A 148 -35.03 1.22 1.10
CA LEU A 148 -35.04 0.08 0.15
C LEU A 148 -35.98 -1.09 0.52
N ASN A 149 -37.02 -0.86 1.34
CA ASN A 149 -38.09 -1.84 1.56
C ASN A 149 -39.47 -1.22 1.29
N PRO A 150 -40.13 -1.51 0.15
CA PRO A 150 -41.58 -1.58 0.09
C PRO A 150 -42.11 -2.85 0.76
#